data_AF-A0A9D5IGG6-F1
#
_entry.id   AF-A0A9D5IGG6-F1
#
_cell.length_a   1.000
_cell.length_b   1.000
_cell.length_c   1.000
_cell.angle_alpha   90.00
_cell.angle_beta   90.00
_cell.angle_gamma   90.00
#
_symmetry.space_group_name_H-M   'P 1'
#
loop_
_entity.id
_entity.type
_entity.pdbx_description
1 polymer ?
#
loop_
_entity_poly.entity_id
_entity_poly.type
_entity_poly.pdbx_seq_one_letter_code
_entity_poly.pdbx_strand_id
1 'polypeptide(L)'
;MKLLTSVLPRGRILTEDGWFTLAVCGFLIGLEVVGRYAALTDFHDGLAGFALIMGVAAIVARHRRAPLGWVTSLTNWCQRIGATFANLRYDHGIDLRGTPPITRRTPPAVWVLAVALIVWSGLAVASWTAFPTGWRTVGMYSSYTLYLGFLMVLWSALLTVTFVGVFVPVAVLDSLLKRWLGDTDRRGAELAAVVGYAVLVSAVAWVVPPAAILGLCIVVAIGSWIVYLPKGTDGPAVLWRSGADKPVYAVPVRRVLSLVSMLAALLMFAILITSCGGRLFDPPRADDTMPVTALFGAIAAWLVPILVVVVALRLWAARRNDPARRTRPTAHIAGEDRAEIRRAVKILRTWGYSVRTSAKGRENGQVGIVIVPPEQSEAKEFDPRWPLKVSVDDLIAGEVKQRFDRRDEIQVRRQLFRGLQKLFKRASVFKGPGGGGFWLAPHWWFVEGVGREDSDASGEDAAPPLVGPPYARAIPERARQHAHAVLRATGVDMIFIEDGVTFKGLDRVLRVVTELYDVHAGQRKAEEHHFRGVPKVKVMIHEYEPGNPFQSDAYPEPKFDDLSRVRVLHIFRDRGGEEELIEPPYDFSWTPAPALMG
;
A
#
# COMPACT_ATOMS: atom_id res chain seq x y z
N MET A 1 -63.55 -38.54 -26.91
CA MET A 1 -63.46 -37.71 -25.68
C MET A 1 -62.08 -37.12 -25.35
N LYS A 2 -60.96 -37.53 -25.98
CA LYS A 2 -59.62 -36.93 -25.74
C LYS A 2 -59.32 -35.62 -26.53
N LEU A 3 -60.17 -35.26 -27.50
CA LEU A 3 -60.00 -34.06 -28.36
C LEU A 3 -60.69 -32.80 -27.82
N LEU A 4 -61.57 -32.92 -26.81
CA LEU A 4 -62.24 -31.78 -26.18
C LEU A 4 -61.50 -31.24 -24.94
N THR A 5 -60.55 -32.00 -24.38
CA THR A 5 -59.71 -31.56 -23.25
C THR A 5 -58.45 -30.81 -23.68
N SER A 6 -58.15 -30.72 -24.98
CA SER A 6 -57.00 -29.96 -25.51
C SER A 6 -57.35 -28.52 -25.91
N VAL A 7 -58.62 -28.14 -25.93
CA VAL A 7 -59.10 -26.82 -26.40
C VAL A 7 -59.54 -25.92 -25.23
N LEU A 8 -59.75 -26.47 -24.04
CA LEU A 8 -59.91 -25.66 -22.84
C LEU A 8 -58.52 -25.20 -22.39
N PRO A 9 -58.16 -23.90 -22.51
CA PRO A 9 -56.98 -23.41 -21.83
C PRO A 9 -57.20 -23.75 -20.36
N ARG A 10 -56.39 -24.66 -19.80
CA ARG A 10 -56.24 -24.80 -18.35
C ARG A 10 -55.62 -23.51 -17.87
N GLY A 11 -56.43 -22.47 -17.80
CA GLY A 11 -56.10 -21.16 -17.30
C GLY A 11 -55.88 -21.28 -15.81
N ARG A 12 -54.70 -21.78 -15.42
CA ARG A 12 -54.16 -21.41 -14.12
C ARG A 12 -53.99 -19.91 -14.20
N ILE A 13 -54.92 -19.19 -13.57
CA ILE A 13 -55.01 -17.72 -13.55
C ILE A 13 -53.68 -17.10 -13.10
N LEU A 14 -52.87 -17.85 -12.34
CA LEU A 14 -51.49 -17.50 -11.97
C LEU A 14 -50.57 -18.72 -12.14
N THR A 15 -49.41 -18.51 -12.75
CA THR A 15 -48.30 -19.48 -12.73
C THR A 15 -47.79 -19.66 -11.29
N GLU A 16 -47.07 -20.74 -11.00
CA GLU A 16 -46.46 -20.96 -9.67
C GLU A 16 -45.52 -19.80 -9.27
N ASP A 17 -44.87 -19.17 -10.25
CA ASP A 17 -44.06 -17.97 -10.05
C ASP A 17 -44.89 -16.73 -9.70
N GLY A 18 -46.10 -16.63 -10.26
CA GLY A 18 -47.07 -15.58 -9.95
C GLY A 18 -47.51 -15.61 -8.50
N TRP A 19 -47.79 -16.80 -7.96
CA TRP A 19 -48.16 -16.97 -6.54
C TRP A 19 -47.03 -16.60 -5.59
N PHE A 20 -45.80 -17.02 -5.87
CA PHE A 20 -44.64 -16.64 -5.05
C PHE A 20 -44.40 -15.13 -5.09
N THR A 21 -44.48 -14.51 -6.27
CA THR A 21 -44.31 -13.07 -6.43
C THR A 21 -45.39 -12.29 -5.66
N LEU A 22 -46.65 -12.75 -5.71
CA LEU A 22 -47.75 -12.17 -4.93
C LEU A 22 -47.48 -12.30 -3.42
N ALA A 23 -46.98 -13.43 -2.95
CA ALA A 23 -46.61 -13.62 -1.55
C ALA A 23 -45.47 -12.67 -1.11
N VAL A 24 -44.46 -12.45 -1.96
CA VAL A 24 -43.39 -11.46 -1.69
C VAL A 24 -43.95 -10.04 -1.63
N CYS A 25 -44.83 -9.66 -2.57
CA CYS A 25 -45.50 -8.36 -2.54
C CYS A 25 -46.36 -8.20 -1.27
N GLY A 26 -47.14 -9.22 -0.91
CA GLY A 26 -47.94 -9.23 0.31
C GLY A 26 -47.10 -9.11 1.57
N PHE A 27 -45.94 -9.79 1.62
CA PHE A 27 -44.97 -9.67 2.70
C PHE A 27 -44.41 -8.24 2.82
N LEU A 28 -43.97 -7.63 1.70
CA LEU A 28 -43.46 -6.26 1.70
C LEU A 28 -44.53 -5.22 2.09
N ILE A 29 -45.76 -5.37 1.58
CA ILE A 29 -46.89 -4.52 1.96
C ILE A 29 -47.24 -4.70 3.43
N GLY A 30 -47.28 -5.94 3.92
CA GLY A 30 -47.52 -6.22 5.33
C GLY A 30 -46.48 -5.58 6.23
N LEU A 31 -45.20 -5.65 5.83
CA LEU A 31 -44.09 -5.02 6.54
C LEU A 31 -44.20 -3.49 6.52
N GLU A 32 -44.56 -2.91 5.38
CA GLU A 32 -44.81 -1.47 5.24
C GLU A 32 -45.94 -0.98 6.14
N VAL A 33 -47.08 -1.69 6.16
CA VAL A 33 -48.24 -1.35 7.00
C VAL A 33 -47.89 -1.50 8.48
N VAL A 34 -47.36 -2.65 8.90
CA VAL A 34 -46.98 -2.88 10.30
C VAL A 34 -45.99 -1.82 10.76
N GLY A 35 -45.00 -1.47 9.93
CA GLY A 35 -44.04 -0.45 10.27
C GLY A 35 -44.61 0.95 10.43
N ARG A 36 -45.62 1.32 9.65
CA ARG A 36 -46.27 2.64 9.79
C ARG A 36 -47.13 2.76 11.04
N TYR A 37 -47.68 1.65 11.55
CA TYR A 37 -48.64 1.67 12.66
C TYR A 37 -48.06 1.19 14.01
N ALA A 38 -46.95 0.45 14.02
CA ALA A 38 -46.32 0.04 15.26
C ALA A 38 -45.55 1.21 15.91
N ALA A 39 -45.53 1.27 17.25
CA ALA A 39 -44.65 2.17 17.99
C ALA A 39 -43.21 1.61 17.94
N LEU A 40 -42.52 1.87 16.83
CA LEU A 40 -41.26 1.24 16.51
C LEU A 40 -40.09 1.82 17.32
N THR A 41 -39.46 0.96 18.10
CA THR A 41 -38.11 1.15 18.64
C THR A 41 -37.07 0.54 17.68
N ASP A 42 -35.78 0.84 17.86
CA ASP A 42 -34.71 0.20 17.08
C ASP A 42 -34.75 -1.34 17.15
N PHE A 43 -35.25 -1.91 18.24
CA PHE A 43 -35.44 -3.35 18.36
C PHE A 43 -36.49 -3.88 17.37
N HIS A 44 -37.60 -3.16 17.20
CA HIS A 44 -38.62 -3.51 16.22
C HIS A 44 -38.09 -3.37 14.80
N ASP A 45 -37.35 -2.30 14.51
CA ASP A 45 -36.66 -2.11 13.23
C ASP A 45 -35.68 -3.26 12.96
N GLY A 46 -34.97 -3.74 13.98
CA GLY A 46 -34.08 -4.90 13.88
C GLY A 46 -34.79 -6.21 13.58
N LEU A 47 -35.93 -6.48 14.24
CA LEU A 47 -36.76 -7.66 13.94
C LEU A 47 -37.37 -7.60 12.54
N ALA A 48 -37.86 -6.43 12.13
CA ALA A 48 -38.38 -6.22 10.78
C ALA A 48 -37.28 -6.34 9.72
N GLY A 49 -36.08 -5.82 9.99
CA GLY A 49 -34.89 -6.01 9.16
C GLY A 49 -34.48 -7.47 9.04
N PHE A 50 -34.54 -8.25 10.14
CA PHE A 50 -34.29 -9.69 10.10
C PHE A 50 -35.34 -10.43 9.27
N ALA A 51 -36.62 -10.08 9.42
CA ALA A 51 -37.68 -10.63 8.57
C ALA A 51 -37.45 -10.30 7.09
N LEU A 52 -37.01 -9.07 6.77
CA LEU A 52 -36.65 -8.66 5.42
C LEU A 52 -35.48 -9.48 4.86
N ILE A 53 -34.42 -9.74 5.64
CA ILE A 53 -33.31 -10.62 5.25
C ILE A 53 -33.82 -12.04 4.96
N MET A 54 -34.69 -12.59 5.82
CA MET A 54 -35.28 -13.92 5.60
C MET A 54 -36.13 -13.96 4.32
N GLY A 55 -36.88 -12.90 4.03
CA GLY A 55 -37.59 -12.72 2.77
C GLY A 55 -36.64 -12.72 1.56
N VAL A 56 -35.53 -11.97 1.62
CA VAL A 56 -34.49 -11.97 0.58
C VAL A 56 -33.85 -13.36 0.42
N ALA A 57 -33.54 -14.05 1.50
CA ALA A 57 -32.99 -15.40 1.47
C ALA A 57 -33.96 -16.39 0.82
N ALA A 58 -35.26 -16.29 1.13
CA ALA A 58 -36.30 -17.09 0.49
C ALA A 58 -36.40 -16.79 -1.03
N ILE A 59 -36.30 -15.52 -1.43
CA ILE A 59 -36.26 -15.11 -2.85
C ILE A 59 -35.04 -15.72 -3.54
N VAL A 60 -33.85 -15.63 -2.94
CA VAL A 60 -32.61 -16.22 -3.50
C VAL A 60 -32.72 -17.73 -3.61
N ALA A 61 -33.22 -18.41 -2.56
CA ALA A 61 -33.43 -19.85 -2.56
C ALA A 61 -34.44 -20.29 -3.63
N ARG A 62 -35.54 -19.54 -3.79
CA ARG A 62 -36.53 -19.78 -4.85
C ARG A 62 -35.93 -19.55 -6.22
N HIS A 63 -35.23 -18.43 -6.43
CA HIS A 63 -34.61 -18.07 -7.70
C HIS A 63 -33.61 -19.11 -8.19
N ARG A 64 -32.83 -19.72 -7.27
CA ARG A 64 -31.92 -20.83 -7.59
C ARG A 64 -32.64 -22.09 -8.06
N ARG A 65 -33.88 -22.33 -7.63
CA ARG A 65 -34.70 -23.49 -8.04
C ARG A 65 -35.50 -23.22 -9.31
N ALA A 66 -36.07 -22.02 -9.44
CA ALA A 66 -36.69 -21.55 -10.66
C ALA A 66 -36.47 -20.03 -10.81
N PRO A 67 -35.87 -19.58 -11.93
CA PRO A 67 -35.47 -18.19 -12.10
C PRO A 67 -36.69 -17.28 -12.19
N LEU A 68 -36.82 -16.39 -11.21
CA LEU A 68 -37.83 -15.32 -11.20
C LEU A 68 -37.43 -14.21 -12.18
N GLY A 69 -38.29 -13.91 -13.17
CA GLY A 69 -37.97 -12.95 -14.24
C GLY A 69 -37.71 -11.50 -13.81
N TRP A 70 -38.35 -11.05 -12.72
CA TRP A 70 -38.06 -9.72 -12.15
C TRP A 70 -36.71 -9.69 -11.42
N VAL A 71 -36.30 -10.81 -10.80
CA VAL A 71 -34.99 -10.94 -10.16
C VAL A 71 -33.89 -10.97 -11.23
N THR A 72 -34.05 -11.72 -12.32
CA THR A 72 -33.06 -11.71 -13.42
C THR A 72 -32.92 -10.31 -14.01
N SER A 73 -34.04 -9.59 -14.19
CA SER A 73 -34.02 -8.21 -14.68
C SER A 73 -33.26 -7.27 -13.73
N LEU A 74 -33.50 -7.39 -12.41
CA LEU A 74 -32.79 -6.63 -11.39
C LEU A 74 -31.29 -6.99 -11.36
N THR A 75 -30.95 -8.28 -11.41
CA THR A 75 -29.56 -8.75 -11.46
C THR A 75 -28.86 -8.23 -12.70
N ASN A 76 -29.49 -8.26 -13.88
CA ASN A 76 -28.94 -7.72 -15.12
C ASN A 76 -28.72 -6.21 -15.02
N TRP A 77 -29.64 -5.48 -14.40
CA TRP A 77 -29.49 -4.05 -14.15
C TRP A 77 -28.32 -3.76 -13.19
N CYS A 78 -28.24 -4.49 -12.07
CA CYS A 78 -27.11 -4.43 -11.13
C CYS A 78 -25.78 -4.80 -11.78
N GLN A 79 -25.77 -5.80 -12.68
CA GLN A 79 -24.59 -6.21 -13.43
C GLN A 79 -24.18 -5.15 -14.46
N ARG A 80 -25.11 -4.42 -15.08
CA ARG A 80 -24.78 -3.29 -15.97
C ARG A 80 -24.15 -2.14 -15.20
N ILE A 81 -24.69 -1.82 -14.02
CA ILE A 81 -24.09 -0.84 -13.11
C ILE A 81 -22.71 -1.33 -12.67
N GLY A 82 -22.62 -2.59 -12.23
CA GLY A 82 -21.39 -3.24 -11.82
C GLY A 82 -20.35 -3.27 -12.94
N ALA A 83 -20.73 -3.51 -14.19
CA ALA A 83 -19.87 -3.48 -15.36
C ALA A 83 -19.37 -2.05 -15.66
N THR A 84 -20.22 -1.05 -15.45
CA THR A 84 -19.81 0.36 -15.56
C THR A 84 -18.75 0.72 -14.53
N PHE A 85 -18.86 0.19 -13.30
CA PHE A 85 -17.83 0.30 -12.28
C PHE A 85 -16.63 -0.62 -12.52
N ALA A 86 -16.82 -1.78 -13.12
CA ALA A 86 -15.75 -2.71 -13.48
C ALA A 86 -14.84 -2.10 -14.57
N ASN A 87 -15.41 -1.31 -15.49
CA ASN A 87 -14.65 -0.52 -16.46
C ASN A 87 -13.80 0.59 -15.82
N LEU A 88 -13.98 0.86 -14.52
CA LEU A 88 -13.13 1.75 -13.72
C LEU A 88 -12.06 0.98 -12.92
N ARG A 89 -11.95 -0.35 -13.10
CA ARG A 89 -10.93 -1.15 -12.40
C ARG A 89 -9.54 -0.70 -12.81
N TYR A 90 -8.65 -0.75 -11.82
CA TYR A 90 -7.20 -0.62 -11.99
C TYR A 90 -6.69 -1.90 -12.65
N ASP A 91 -6.98 -2.08 -13.94
CA ASP A 91 -6.68 -3.32 -14.68
C ASP A 91 -5.18 -3.55 -14.92
N HIS A 92 -4.31 -2.58 -14.62
CA HIS A 92 -2.95 -2.55 -15.14
C HIS A 92 -1.93 -2.40 -14.02
N GLY A 93 -2.14 -2.98 -12.83
CA GLY A 93 -1.08 -3.11 -11.82
C GLY A 93 -0.31 -1.81 -11.49
N ILE A 94 0.96 -1.98 -11.08
CA ILE A 94 1.86 -0.89 -10.69
C ILE A 94 2.92 -0.65 -11.77
N ASP A 95 3.07 0.61 -12.22
CA ASP A 95 4.21 1.12 -13.00
C ASP A 95 5.34 1.51 -12.05
N LEU A 96 6.43 0.73 -12.11
CA LEU A 96 7.67 0.98 -11.39
C LEU A 96 8.66 1.77 -12.25
N ARG A 97 8.59 1.64 -13.58
CA ARG A 97 9.55 2.22 -14.53
C ARG A 97 9.52 3.74 -14.51
N GLY A 98 8.34 4.34 -14.64
CA GLY A 98 8.14 5.79 -14.71
C GLY A 98 8.71 6.49 -15.96
N THR A 99 9.48 5.80 -16.81
CA THR A 99 10.01 6.30 -18.09
C THR A 99 9.71 5.31 -19.21
N PRO A 100 9.16 5.71 -20.37
CA PRO A 100 8.66 7.05 -20.68
C PRO A 100 7.48 7.43 -19.78
N PRO A 101 7.26 8.71 -19.50
CA PRO A 101 6.20 9.14 -18.59
C PRO A 101 4.81 8.84 -19.18
N ILE A 102 3.97 8.13 -18.42
CA ILE A 102 2.55 7.96 -18.75
C ILE A 102 1.77 9.19 -18.29
N THR A 103 0.76 9.60 -19.07
CA THR A 103 -0.10 10.74 -18.74
C THR A 103 -0.76 10.55 -17.37
N ARG A 104 -0.63 11.56 -16.51
CA ARG A 104 -1.12 11.49 -15.14
C ARG A 104 -2.50 12.08 -15.01
N ARG A 105 -3.48 11.24 -14.69
CA ARG A 105 -4.87 11.65 -14.51
C ARG A 105 -5.50 10.81 -13.42
N THR A 106 -6.31 11.43 -12.57
CA THR A 106 -7.10 10.72 -11.57
C THR A 106 -8.42 10.27 -12.19
N PRO A 107 -8.93 9.06 -11.88
CA PRO A 107 -10.23 8.62 -12.37
C PRO A 107 -11.33 9.62 -12.01
N PRO A 108 -12.18 10.05 -12.98
CA PRO A 108 -13.25 11.01 -12.71
C PRO A 108 -14.25 10.50 -11.67
N ALA A 109 -14.42 9.18 -11.57
CA ALA A 109 -15.28 8.54 -10.58
C ALA A 109 -14.91 8.88 -9.13
N VAL A 110 -13.61 9.10 -8.84
CA VAL A 110 -13.16 9.53 -7.50
C VAL A 110 -13.75 10.89 -7.13
N TRP A 111 -13.81 11.82 -8.10
CA TRP A 111 -14.40 13.14 -7.91
C TRP A 111 -15.90 13.10 -7.74
N VAL A 112 -16.57 12.30 -8.58
CA VAL A 112 -18.02 12.08 -8.48
C VAL A 112 -18.37 11.51 -7.11
N LEU A 113 -17.62 10.51 -6.63
CA LEU A 113 -17.83 9.91 -5.32
C LEU A 113 -17.60 10.93 -4.18
N ALA A 114 -16.53 11.72 -4.25
CA ALA A 114 -16.26 12.75 -3.24
C ALA A 114 -17.39 13.79 -3.17
N VAL A 115 -17.87 14.28 -4.33
CA VAL A 115 -19.00 15.21 -4.40
C VAL A 115 -20.28 14.56 -3.88
N ALA A 116 -20.56 13.31 -4.26
CA ALA A 116 -21.74 12.57 -3.78
C ALA A 116 -21.75 12.42 -2.26
N LEU A 117 -20.60 12.13 -1.63
CA LEU A 117 -20.48 12.04 -0.17
C LEU A 117 -20.69 13.39 0.53
N ILE A 118 -20.19 14.48 -0.06
CA ILE A 118 -20.40 15.85 0.45
C ILE A 118 -21.88 16.23 0.36
N VAL A 119 -22.50 16.01 -0.80
CA VAL A 119 -23.94 16.28 -1.02
C VAL A 119 -24.78 15.44 -0.07
N TRP A 120 -24.47 14.16 0.09
CA TRP A 120 -25.18 13.28 1.04
C TRP A 120 -25.06 13.80 2.47
N SER A 121 -23.87 14.23 2.89
CA SER A 121 -23.66 14.77 4.23
C SER A 121 -24.45 16.06 4.45
N GLY A 122 -24.51 16.94 3.44
CA GLY A 122 -25.37 18.12 3.46
C GLY A 122 -26.86 17.79 3.57
N LEU A 123 -27.33 16.81 2.80
CA LEU A 123 -28.70 16.30 2.88
C LEU A 123 -29.01 15.66 4.24
N ALA A 124 -28.06 14.93 4.81
CA ALA A 124 -28.19 14.33 6.13
C ALA A 124 -28.33 15.40 7.21
N VAL A 125 -27.47 16.43 7.19
CA VAL A 125 -27.59 17.59 8.10
C VAL A 125 -28.95 18.27 7.94
N ALA A 126 -29.34 18.60 6.70
CA ALA A 126 -30.63 19.24 6.43
C ALA A 126 -31.82 18.38 6.91
N SER A 127 -31.76 17.07 6.70
CA SER A 127 -32.79 16.12 7.15
C SER A 127 -32.89 16.09 8.67
N TRP A 128 -31.77 16.09 9.39
CA TRP A 128 -31.77 16.17 10.86
C TRP A 128 -32.28 17.50 11.39
N THR A 129 -32.03 18.60 10.69
CA THR A 129 -32.61 19.90 11.07
C THR A 129 -34.12 19.97 10.84
N ALA A 130 -34.63 19.35 9.78
CA ALA A 130 -36.06 19.32 9.48
C ALA A 130 -36.82 18.27 10.30
N PHE A 131 -36.17 17.15 10.62
CA PHE A 131 -36.74 16.01 11.35
C PHE A 131 -35.83 15.65 12.54
N PRO A 132 -35.90 16.38 13.66
CA PRO A 132 -35.06 16.12 14.84
C PRO A 132 -35.29 14.71 15.43
N THR A 133 -36.48 14.16 15.23
CA THR A 133 -36.86 12.78 15.59
C THR A 133 -36.19 11.71 14.72
N GLY A 134 -35.45 12.11 13.68
CA GLY A 134 -34.54 11.29 12.89
C GLY A 134 -35.12 10.63 11.66
N TRP A 135 -34.25 9.87 10.97
CA TRP A 135 -34.53 9.21 9.68
C TRP A 135 -35.76 8.32 9.70
N ARG A 136 -36.10 7.74 10.86
CA ARG A 136 -37.33 6.94 11.00
C ARG A 136 -38.55 7.73 10.57
N THR A 137 -38.63 9.02 10.93
CA THR A 137 -39.77 9.88 10.58
C THR A 137 -39.88 10.04 9.07
N VAL A 138 -38.77 10.32 8.40
CA VAL A 138 -38.70 10.40 6.93
C VAL A 138 -39.10 9.06 6.30
N GLY A 139 -38.61 7.95 6.84
CA GLY A 139 -38.93 6.59 6.41
C GLY A 139 -40.42 6.25 6.53
N MET A 140 -41.03 6.54 7.68
CA MET A 140 -42.46 6.27 7.93
C MET A 140 -43.37 7.03 6.96
N TYR A 141 -43.03 8.29 6.61
CA TYR A 141 -43.82 9.08 5.68
C TYR A 141 -43.58 8.71 4.20
N SER A 142 -42.39 8.24 3.86
CA SER A 142 -42.04 7.87 2.48
C SER A 142 -42.29 6.39 2.21
N SER A 143 -41.40 5.52 2.69
CA SER A 143 -41.51 4.06 2.65
C SER A 143 -40.72 3.45 3.79
N TYR A 144 -41.42 2.73 4.67
CA TYR A 144 -40.81 2.03 5.80
C TYR A 144 -39.89 0.90 5.35
N THR A 145 -40.28 0.16 4.31
CA THR A 145 -39.46 -0.92 3.73
C THR A 145 -38.14 -0.40 3.14
N LEU A 146 -38.16 0.73 2.43
CA LEU A 146 -36.93 1.38 1.95
C LEU A 146 -36.06 1.91 3.09
N TYR A 147 -36.69 2.51 4.11
CA TYR A 147 -35.99 2.93 5.33
C TYR A 147 -35.29 1.77 6.01
N LEU A 148 -35.95 0.61 6.15
CA LEU A 148 -35.32 -0.57 6.73
C LEU A 148 -34.15 -1.08 5.88
N GLY A 149 -34.30 -1.14 4.56
CA GLY A 149 -33.20 -1.49 3.66
C GLY A 149 -31.99 -0.57 3.86
N PHE A 150 -32.24 0.75 3.94
CA PHE A 150 -31.22 1.75 4.23
C PHE A 150 -30.59 1.56 5.63
N LEU A 151 -31.41 1.34 6.66
CA LEU A 151 -30.96 1.13 8.03
C LEU A 151 -30.07 -0.11 8.15
N MET A 152 -30.42 -1.21 7.47
CA MET A 152 -29.62 -2.43 7.45
C MET A 152 -28.26 -2.21 6.77
N VAL A 153 -28.20 -1.42 5.69
CA VAL A 153 -26.93 -1.02 5.06
C VAL A 153 -26.10 -0.15 6.02
N LEU A 154 -26.74 0.82 6.68
CA LEU A 154 -26.07 1.68 7.66
C LEU A 154 -25.51 0.88 8.85
N TRP A 155 -26.30 -0.02 9.44
CA TRP A 155 -25.86 -0.90 10.52
C TRP A 155 -24.73 -1.83 10.08
N SER A 156 -24.81 -2.39 8.87
CA SER A 156 -23.72 -3.20 8.32
C SER A 156 -22.43 -2.40 8.15
N ALA A 157 -22.53 -1.15 7.68
CA ALA A 157 -21.38 -0.25 7.58
C ALA A 157 -20.80 0.10 8.96
N LEU A 158 -21.66 0.44 9.94
CA LEU A 158 -21.23 0.72 11.31
C LEU A 158 -20.57 -0.47 11.99
N LEU A 159 -21.11 -1.68 11.82
CA LEU A 159 -20.52 -2.92 12.34
C LEU A 159 -19.18 -3.20 11.67
N THR A 160 -19.07 -2.99 10.36
CA THR A 160 -17.80 -3.16 9.62
C THR A 160 -16.75 -2.18 10.12
N VAL A 161 -17.10 -0.90 10.26
CA VAL A 161 -16.22 0.12 10.84
C VAL A 161 -15.83 -0.25 12.27
N THR A 162 -16.77 -0.74 13.07
CA THR A 162 -16.52 -1.17 14.44
C THR A 162 -15.52 -2.32 14.49
N PHE A 163 -15.73 -3.35 13.67
CA PHE A 163 -14.84 -4.50 13.56
C PHE A 163 -13.44 -4.09 13.10
N VAL A 164 -13.34 -3.31 12.02
CA VAL A 164 -12.06 -2.80 11.50
C VAL A 164 -11.38 -1.88 12.52
N GLY A 165 -12.14 -1.01 13.18
CA GLY A 165 -11.69 -0.08 14.20
C GLY A 165 -11.13 -0.76 15.45
N VAL A 166 -11.62 -1.95 15.80
CA VAL A 166 -11.05 -2.77 16.88
C VAL A 166 -9.89 -3.63 16.39
N PHE A 167 -10.05 -4.31 15.25
CA PHE A 167 -9.08 -5.30 14.78
C PHE A 167 -7.77 -4.67 14.28
N VAL A 168 -7.85 -3.60 13.48
CA VAL A 168 -6.65 -3.00 12.85
C VAL A 168 -5.67 -2.44 13.88
N PRO A 169 -6.08 -1.65 14.89
CA PRO A 169 -5.16 -1.16 15.91
C PRO A 169 -4.51 -2.28 16.72
N VAL A 170 -5.27 -3.34 17.05
CA VAL A 170 -4.75 -4.50 17.78
C VAL A 170 -3.72 -5.24 16.93
N ALA A 171 -4.00 -5.50 15.66
CA ALA A 171 -3.06 -6.15 14.75
C ALA A 171 -1.78 -5.33 14.57
N VAL A 172 -1.89 -3.99 14.51
CA VAL A 172 -0.72 -3.11 14.44
C VAL A 172 0.07 -3.12 15.74
N LEU A 173 -0.60 -3.06 16.89
CA LEU A 173 0.05 -3.13 18.20
C LEU A 173 0.76 -4.46 18.39
N ASP A 174 0.13 -5.58 18.04
CA ASP A 174 0.74 -6.91 18.05
C ASP A 174 2.00 -6.93 17.16
N SER A 175 1.91 -6.44 15.92
CA SER A 175 3.06 -6.37 15.02
C SER A 175 4.23 -5.53 15.59
N LEU A 176 3.93 -4.46 16.35
CA LEU A 176 4.93 -3.63 17.01
C LEU A 176 5.53 -4.34 18.22
N LEU A 177 4.71 -5.03 19.02
CA LEU A 177 5.15 -5.79 20.18
C LEU A 177 6.02 -6.99 19.77
N LYS A 178 5.64 -7.74 18.74
CA LYS A 178 6.45 -8.82 18.15
C LYS A 178 7.81 -8.32 17.69
N ARG A 179 7.86 -7.12 17.09
CA ARG A 179 9.14 -6.48 16.70
C ARG A 179 10.03 -6.16 17.90
N TRP A 180 9.46 -5.81 19.06
CA TRP A 180 10.21 -5.37 20.23
C TRP A 180 10.59 -6.53 21.16
N LEU A 181 9.68 -7.46 21.40
CA LEU A 181 9.79 -8.47 22.44
C LEU A 181 10.00 -9.90 21.88
N GLY A 182 9.88 -10.11 20.57
CA GLY A 182 9.98 -11.42 19.93
C GLY A 182 8.66 -12.20 19.90
N ASP A 183 8.69 -13.40 19.30
CA ASP A 183 7.54 -14.31 19.20
C ASP A 183 7.37 -15.10 20.51
N THR A 184 6.66 -14.52 21.47
CA THR A 184 6.17 -15.24 22.66
C THR A 184 4.67 -15.47 22.54
N ASP A 185 4.17 -16.63 22.97
CA ASP A 185 2.73 -16.95 22.94
C ASP A 185 1.94 -15.98 23.85
N ARG A 186 1.05 -15.17 23.24
CA ARG A 186 0.39 -14.02 23.89
C ARG A 186 -1.11 -13.91 23.62
N ARG A 187 -1.72 -14.97 23.10
CA ARG A 187 -3.14 -14.97 22.70
C ARG A 187 -4.07 -14.43 23.79
N GLY A 188 -3.80 -14.74 25.07
CA GLY A 188 -4.59 -14.25 26.21
C GLY A 188 -4.45 -12.74 26.47
N ALA A 189 -3.25 -12.19 26.35
CA ALA A 189 -3.02 -10.75 26.55
C ALA A 189 -3.60 -9.92 25.39
N GLU A 190 -3.52 -10.44 24.16
CA GLU A 190 -4.14 -9.83 22.98
C GLU A 190 -5.67 -9.76 23.14
N LEU A 191 -6.31 -10.86 23.53
CA LEU A 191 -7.76 -10.88 23.77
C LEU A 191 -8.17 -9.92 24.88
N ALA A 192 -7.42 -9.89 25.99
CA ALA A 192 -7.69 -8.96 27.10
C ALA A 192 -7.56 -7.49 26.65
N ALA A 193 -6.56 -7.17 25.81
CA ALA A 193 -6.39 -5.83 25.26
C ALA A 193 -7.54 -5.46 24.29
N VAL A 194 -7.98 -6.38 23.43
CA VAL A 194 -9.13 -6.18 22.53
C VAL A 194 -10.40 -5.88 23.32
N VAL A 195 -10.70 -6.71 24.33
CA VAL A 195 -11.91 -6.56 25.16
C VAL A 195 -11.84 -5.27 25.98
N GLY A 196 -10.71 -5.01 26.65
CA GLY A 196 -10.51 -3.78 27.43
C GLY A 196 -10.64 -2.52 26.57
N TYR A 197 -10.10 -2.55 25.35
CA TYR A 197 -10.23 -1.47 24.39
C TYR A 197 -11.69 -1.24 23.96
N ALA A 198 -12.41 -2.30 23.58
CA ALA A 198 -13.80 -2.21 23.16
C ALA A 198 -14.71 -1.69 24.30
N VAL A 199 -14.48 -2.13 25.54
CA VAL A 199 -15.21 -1.65 26.72
C VAL A 199 -14.92 -0.16 26.97
N LEU A 200 -13.66 0.25 26.92
CA LEU A 200 -13.29 1.66 27.10
C LEU A 200 -13.94 2.57 26.06
N VAL A 201 -13.88 2.20 24.78
CA VAL A 201 -14.49 2.97 23.70
C VAL A 201 -16.00 3.04 23.87
N SER A 202 -16.64 1.94 24.27
CA SER A 202 -18.09 1.91 24.53
C SER A 202 -18.48 2.83 25.69
N ALA A 203 -17.69 2.85 26.77
CA ALA A 203 -17.90 3.76 27.90
C ALA A 203 -17.73 5.23 27.50
N VAL A 204 -16.71 5.56 26.70
CA VAL A 204 -16.51 6.93 26.18
C VAL A 204 -17.66 7.33 25.25
N ALA A 205 -18.09 6.44 24.35
CA ALA A 205 -19.20 6.68 23.45
C ALA A 205 -20.53 6.92 24.19
N TRP A 206 -20.67 6.40 25.41
CA TRP A 206 -21.84 6.62 26.25
C TRP A 206 -21.85 8.01 26.91
N VAL A 207 -20.67 8.57 27.21
CA VAL A 207 -20.55 9.80 28.02
C VAL A 207 -20.23 11.03 27.17
N VAL A 208 -19.46 10.86 26.08
CA VAL A 208 -18.88 11.98 25.33
C VAL A 208 -19.48 12.08 23.92
N PRO A 209 -20.10 13.22 23.57
CA PRO A 209 -20.66 13.44 22.23
C PRO A 209 -19.59 13.34 21.11
N PRO A 210 -19.92 12.76 19.95
CA PRO A 210 -18.96 12.48 18.89
C PRO A 210 -18.66 13.69 17.96
N ALA A 211 -19.19 14.90 18.22
CA ALA A 211 -18.98 16.08 17.38
C ALA A 211 -17.50 16.38 17.06
N ALA A 212 -16.60 16.20 18.03
CA ALA A 212 -15.16 16.42 17.81
C ALA A 212 -14.57 15.50 16.71
N ILE A 213 -15.13 14.30 16.56
CA ILE A 213 -14.70 13.32 15.55
C ILE A 213 -15.07 13.75 14.13
N LEU A 214 -16.20 14.45 13.96
CA LEU A 214 -16.56 15.04 12.67
C LEU A 214 -15.52 16.08 12.23
N GLY A 215 -15.09 16.94 13.17
CA GLY A 215 -14.00 17.88 12.94
C GLY A 215 -12.71 17.17 12.54
N LEU A 216 -12.35 16.09 13.22
CA LEU A 216 -11.20 15.26 12.85
C LEU A 216 -11.32 14.69 11.42
N CYS A 217 -12.49 14.18 11.02
CA CYS A 217 -12.72 13.67 9.66
C CYS A 217 -12.51 14.77 8.61
N ILE A 218 -13.01 15.98 8.84
CA ILE A 218 -12.79 17.14 7.96
C ILE A 218 -11.30 17.48 7.88
N VAL A 219 -10.59 17.53 9.02
CA VAL A 219 -9.15 17.79 9.07
C VAL A 219 -8.37 16.74 8.28
N VAL A 220 -8.72 15.45 8.40
CA VAL A 220 -8.09 14.37 7.62
C VAL A 220 -8.39 14.50 6.14
N ALA A 221 -9.63 14.83 5.75
CA ALA A 221 -10.01 15.03 4.36
C ALA A 221 -9.25 16.21 3.72
N ILE A 222 -9.19 17.36 4.40
CA ILE A 222 -8.45 18.55 3.95
C ILE A 222 -6.94 18.29 3.96
N GLY A 223 -6.41 17.66 4.99
CA GLY A 223 -4.98 17.30 5.04
C GLY A 223 -4.60 16.37 3.88
N SER A 224 -5.45 15.38 3.60
CA SER A 224 -5.28 14.48 2.45
C SER A 224 -5.34 15.25 1.13
N TRP A 225 -6.29 16.18 0.97
CA TRP A 225 -6.39 17.09 -0.17
C TRP A 225 -5.09 17.87 -0.41
N ILE A 226 -4.55 18.49 0.64
CA ILE A 226 -3.32 19.27 0.55
C ILE A 226 -2.14 18.38 0.12
N VAL A 227 -2.06 17.15 0.62
CA VAL A 227 -1.03 16.16 0.24
C VAL A 227 -1.19 15.67 -1.20
N TYR A 228 -2.38 15.74 -1.78
CA TYR A 228 -2.65 15.37 -3.17
C TYR A 228 -2.10 16.38 -4.19
N LEU A 229 -2.11 17.68 -3.86
CA LEU A 229 -1.78 18.79 -4.77
C LEU A 229 -0.35 18.75 -5.37
N PRO A 230 0.72 18.44 -4.62
CA PRO A 230 2.08 18.45 -5.16
C PRO A 230 2.23 17.55 -6.39
N LYS A 231 2.87 18.09 -7.44
CA LYS A 231 3.22 17.37 -8.67
C LYS A 231 4.61 16.74 -8.53
N GLY A 232 4.73 15.70 -7.70
CA GLY A 232 5.96 14.90 -7.66
C GLY A 232 6.00 13.93 -8.83
N THR A 233 7.09 13.94 -9.63
CA THR A 233 7.28 13.04 -10.78
C THR A 233 7.88 11.69 -10.41
N ASP A 234 8.57 11.59 -9.29
CA ASP A 234 9.42 10.43 -9.04
C ASP A 234 8.73 9.51 -8.03
N GLY A 235 8.34 8.33 -8.50
CA GLY A 235 7.76 7.30 -7.65
C GLY A 235 6.89 6.31 -8.42
N PRO A 236 6.51 5.20 -7.77
CA PRO A 236 5.61 4.21 -8.33
C PRO A 236 4.25 4.85 -8.64
N ALA A 237 3.60 4.38 -9.70
CA ALA A 237 2.26 4.80 -10.06
C ALA A 237 1.35 3.61 -10.30
N VAL A 238 0.08 3.73 -9.93
CA VAL A 238 -0.94 2.75 -10.27
C VAL A 238 -1.48 3.12 -11.64
N LEU A 239 -1.50 2.17 -12.57
CA LEU A 239 -2.06 2.39 -13.89
C LEU A 239 -3.57 2.11 -13.88
N TRP A 240 -4.32 2.91 -14.62
CA TRP A 240 -5.75 2.71 -14.83
C TRP A 240 -6.15 3.14 -16.24
N ARG A 241 -7.24 2.55 -16.71
CA ARG A 241 -7.91 2.91 -17.96
C ARG A 241 -9.42 2.85 -17.74
N SER A 242 -10.19 3.62 -18.48
CA SER A 242 -11.66 3.61 -18.38
C SER A 242 -12.34 2.57 -19.29
N GLY A 243 -11.56 1.82 -20.07
CA GLY A 243 -12.02 0.85 -21.05
C GLY A 243 -10.87 0.35 -21.92
N ALA A 244 -11.05 -0.77 -22.62
CA ALA A 244 -9.99 -1.42 -23.41
C ALA A 244 -9.42 -0.50 -24.51
N ASP A 245 -10.27 0.29 -25.18
CA ASP A 245 -9.87 1.18 -26.28
C ASP A 245 -9.44 2.59 -25.83
N LYS A 246 -9.29 2.81 -24.51
CA LYS A 246 -8.93 4.13 -23.95
C LYS A 246 -7.45 4.16 -23.55
N PRO A 247 -6.79 5.32 -23.66
CA PRO A 247 -5.39 5.42 -23.27
C PRO A 247 -5.19 5.10 -21.79
N VAL A 248 -4.05 4.50 -21.48
CA VAL A 248 -3.64 4.19 -20.10
C VAL A 248 -3.18 5.47 -19.41
N TYR A 249 -3.65 5.67 -18.18
CA TYR A 249 -3.25 6.78 -17.32
C TYR A 249 -2.57 6.26 -16.06
N ALA A 250 -1.74 7.10 -15.44
CA ALA A 250 -1.02 6.78 -14.22
C ALA A 250 -1.44 7.69 -13.05
N VAL A 251 -1.64 7.12 -11.86
CA VAL A 251 -1.81 7.86 -10.62
C VAL A 251 -0.67 7.50 -9.67
N PRO A 252 0.21 8.44 -9.30
CA PRO A 252 1.26 8.18 -8.30
C PRO A 252 0.69 7.54 -7.03
N VAL A 253 1.33 6.51 -6.49
CA VAL A 253 0.83 5.76 -5.31
C VAL A 253 0.55 6.69 -4.13
N ARG A 254 1.37 7.72 -3.92
CA ARG A 254 1.13 8.73 -2.87
C ARG A 254 -0.20 9.46 -3.04
N ARG A 255 -0.60 9.75 -4.29
CA ARG A 255 -1.90 10.37 -4.59
C ARG A 255 -3.03 9.36 -4.39
N VAL A 256 -2.84 8.10 -4.77
CA VAL A 256 -3.83 7.05 -4.49
C VAL A 256 -4.09 6.94 -2.98
N LEU A 257 -3.04 6.86 -2.16
CA LEU A 257 -3.16 6.81 -0.69
C LEU A 257 -3.87 8.04 -0.11
N SER A 258 -3.56 9.23 -0.62
CA SER A 258 -4.24 10.46 -0.22
C SER A 258 -5.72 10.47 -0.64
N LEU A 259 -6.05 10.04 -1.86
CA LEU A 259 -7.44 9.95 -2.33
C LEU A 259 -8.24 8.92 -1.52
N VAL A 260 -7.65 7.76 -1.22
CA VAL A 260 -8.27 6.73 -0.36
C VAL A 260 -8.51 7.29 1.04
N SER A 261 -7.52 7.98 1.63
CA SER A 261 -7.66 8.60 2.96
C SER A 261 -8.76 9.68 2.97
N MET A 262 -8.82 10.51 1.92
CA MET A 262 -9.85 11.54 1.76
C MET A 262 -11.25 10.92 1.63
N LEU A 263 -11.42 9.94 0.74
CA LEU A 263 -12.71 9.27 0.52
C LEU A 263 -13.16 8.51 1.77
N ALA A 264 -12.25 7.81 2.46
CA ALA A 264 -12.55 7.14 3.71
C ALA A 264 -12.99 8.13 4.80
N ALA A 265 -12.31 9.28 4.92
CA ALA A 265 -12.70 10.31 5.88
C ALA A 265 -14.07 10.94 5.56
N LEU A 266 -14.37 11.20 4.28
CA LEU A 266 -15.68 11.70 3.85
C LEU A 266 -16.79 10.66 4.04
N LEU A 267 -16.51 9.39 3.76
CA LEU A 267 -17.44 8.29 3.99
C LEU A 267 -17.74 8.12 5.48
N MET A 268 -16.69 8.15 6.32
CA MET A 268 -16.85 8.13 7.77
C MET A 268 -17.67 9.32 8.26
N PHE A 269 -17.38 10.53 7.81
CA PHE A 269 -18.14 11.72 8.13
C PHE A 269 -19.64 11.57 7.76
N ALA A 270 -19.92 11.08 6.55
CA ALA A 270 -21.27 10.82 6.07
C ALA A 270 -22.01 9.78 6.93
N ILE A 271 -21.35 8.66 7.24
CA ILE A 271 -21.91 7.60 8.11
C ILE A 271 -22.23 8.16 9.50
N LEU A 272 -21.28 8.90 10.11
CA LEU A 272 -21.43 9.43 11.47
C LEU A 272 -22.56 10.47 11.57
N ILE A 273 -22.67 11.40 10.62
CA ILE A 273 -23.79 12.34 10.58
C ILE A 273 -25.11 11.60 10.40
N THR A 274 -25.12 10.59 9.53
CA THR A 274 -26.32 9.79 9.27
C THR A 274 -26.75 9.03 10.52
N SER A 275 -25.82 8.40 11.26
CA SER A 275 -26.14 7.55 12.40
C SER A 275 -26.38 8.29 13.71
N CYS A 276 -25.60 9.34 13.99
CA CYS A 276 -25.65 10.05 15.28
C CYS A 276 -26.73 11.14 15.30
N GLY A 277 -26.97 11.82 14.17
CA GLY A 277 -28.02 12.82 14.08
C GLY A 277 -27.96 13.90 15.14
N GLY A 278 -29.08 14.12 15.85
CA GLY A 278 -29.16 15.04 16.97
C GLY A 278 -28.18 14.74 18.12
N ARG A 279 -27.74 13.48 18.29
CA ARG A 279 -26.76 13.09 19.31
C ARG A 279 -25.33 13.53 19.02
N LEU A 280 -25.07 14.22 17.91
CA LEU A 280 -23.71 14.72 17.64
C LEU A 280 -23.20 15.62 18.76
N PHE A 281 -24.09 16.41 19.36
CA PHE A 281 -23.74 17.42 20.37
C PHE A 281 -24.23 17.09 21.78
N ASP A 282 -25.15 16.13 21.92
CA ASP A 282 -25.80 15.77 23.19
C ASP A 282 -25.50 14.32 23.60
N PRO A 283 -25.39 14.01 24.91
CA PRO A 283 -25.28 12.65 25.40
C PRO A 283 -26.59 11.85 25.15
N PRO A 284 -26.53 10.50 25.19
CA PRO A 284 -27.70 9.65 24.99
C PRO A 284 -28.81 9.97 25.99
N ARG A 285 -30.06 10.10 25.49
CA ARG A 285 -31.26 10.26 26.31
C ARG A 285 -32.17 9.04 26.18
N ALA A 286 -33.02 8.83 27.17
CA ALA A 286 -33.94 7.70 27.21
C ALA A 286 -35.11 7.83 26.22
N ASP A 287 -35.43 9.06 25.80
CA ASP A 287 -36.48 9.40 24.85
C ASP A 287 -36.03 9.39 23.37
N ASP A 288 -34.77 9.02 23.12
CA ASP A 288 -34.26 8.93 21.77
C ASP A 288 -35.00 7.86 20.96
N THR A 289 -35.44 8.25 19.76
CA THR A 289 -36.16 7.35 18.84
C THR A 289 -35.25 6.22 18.35
N MET A 290 -33.97 6.51 18.08
CA MET A 290 -33.03 5.57 17.48
C MET A 290 -31.79 5.30 18.37
N PRO A 291 -31.97 4.72 19.57
CA PRO A 291 -30.91 4.69 20.56
C PRO A 291 -29.76 3.74 20.22
N VAL A 292 -30.04 2.62 19.54
CA VAL A 292 -29.07 1.61 19.12
C VAL A 292 -28.27 2.11 17.92
N THR A 293 -28.94 2.71 16.93
CA THR A 293 -28.29 3.28 15.74
C THR A 293 -27.30 4.37 16.13
N ALA A 294 -27.72 5.28 17.01
CA ALA A 294 -26.87 6.36 17.44
C ALA A 294 -25.77 5.89 18.41
N LEU A 295 -25.99 4.82 19.19
CA LEU A 295 -24.93 4.18 19.99
C LEU A 295 -23.86 3.55 19.09
N PHE A 296 -24.23 2.77 18.07
CA PHE A 296 -23.26 2.23 17.10
C PHE A 296 -22.53 3.34 16.36
N GLY A 297 -23.22 4.42 16.00
CA GLY A 297 -22.62 5.63 15.45
C GLY A 297 -21.56 6.23 16.39
N ALA A 298 -21.87 6.39 17.67
CA ALA A 298 -20.95 6.94 18.66
C ALA A 298 -19.74 6.02 18.90
N ILE A 299 -19.94 4.70 18.99
CA ILE A 299 -18.85 3.72 19.09
C ILE A 299 -17.95 3.81 17.87
N ALA A 300 -18.52 3.79 16.66
CA ALA A 300 -17.76 3.92 15.41
C ALA A 300 -16.97 5.24 15.36
N ALA A 301 -17.55 6.35 15.82
CA ALA A 301 -16.88 7.65 15.89
C ALA A 301 -15.62 7.58 16.77
N TRP A 302 -15.74 7.01 17.97
CA TRP A 302 -14.62 6.95 18.91
C TRP A 302 -13.52 5.95 18.53
N LEU A 303 -13.75 5.07 17.55
CA LEU A 303 -12.71 4.24 16.94
C LEU A 303 -11.88 5.01 15.88
N VAL A 304 -12.44 6.05 15.26
CA VAL A 304 -11.78 6.81 14.19
C VAL A 304 -10.43 7.43 14.62
N PRO A 305 -10.28 8.07 15.79
CA PRO A 305 -8.99 8.66 16.20
C PRO A 305 -7.84 7.67 16.17
N ILE A 306 -8.08 6.44 16.64
CA ILE A 306 -7.03 5.42 16.71
C ILE A 306 -6.73 4.87 15.33
N LEU A 307 -7.73 4.69 14.46
CA LEU A 307 -7.51 4.38 13.05
C LEU A 307 -6.68 5.47 12.35
N VAL A 308 -6.95 6.75 12.61
CA VAL A 308 -6.18 7.88 12.09
C VAL A 308 -4.74 7.84 12.60
N VAL A 309 -4.52 7.56 13.88
CA VAL A 309 -3.17 7.38 14.45
C VAL A 309 -2.44 6.22 13.80
N VAL A 310 -3.10 5.08 13.59
CA VAL A 310 -2.52 3.92 12.90
C VAL A 310 -2.10 4.26 11.48
N VAL A 311 -2.99 4.92 10.72
CA VAL A 311 -2.70 5.36 9.35
C VAL A 311 -1.54 6.37 9.35
N ALA A 312 -1.53 7.33 10.27
CA ALA A 312 -0.46 8.31 10.40
C ALA A 312 0.89 7.65 10.75
N LEU A 313 0.90 6.67 11.66
CA LEU A 313 2.08 5.88 12.01
C LEU A 313 2.58 5.06 10.81
N ARG A 314 1.68 4.43 10.05
CA ARG A 314 2.03 3.67 8.84
C ARG A 314 2.58 4.60 7.75
N LEU A 315 1.96 5.75 7.50
CA LEU A 315 2.46 6.75 6.55
C LEU A 315 3.79 7.35 6.99
N TRP A 316 3.97 7.61 8.29
CA TRP A 316 5.24 8.07 8.85
C TRP A 316 6.33 7.01 8.71
N ALA A 317 6.02 5.75 9.02
CA ALA A 317 6.94 4.63 8.86
C ALA A 317 7.31 4.41 7.39
N ALA A 318 6.35 4.47 6.47
CA ALA A 318 6.59 4.40 5.03
C ALA A 318 7.50 5.55 4.58
N ARG A 319 7.19 6.78 5.00
CA ARG A 319 7.98 7.98 4.69
C ARG A 319 9.40 7.91 5.24
N ARG A 320 9.60 7.34 6.42
CA ARG A 320 10.93 7.18 7.03
C ARG A 320 11.73 6.06 6.37
N ASN A 321 11.05 5.04 5.87
CA ASN A 321 11.66 3.91 5.19
C ASN A 321 11.83 4.10 3.68
N ASP A 322 11.41 5.24 3.15
CA ASP A 322 11.43 5.56 1.72
C ASP A 322 12.86 5.73 1.19
N PRO A 323 13.37 4.78 0.38
CA PRO A 323 14.73 4.85 -0.15
C PRO A 323 14.95 5.99 -1.16
N ALA A 324 13.88 6.59 -1.70
CA ALA A 324 14.01 7.74 -2.58
C ALA A 324 14.49 9.01 -1.85
N ARG A 325 14.33 9.05 -0.52
CA ARG A 325 14.76 10.19 0.30
C ARG A 325 16.23 10.08 0.64
N ARG A 326 17.08 10.92 0.04
CA ARG A 326 18.50 10.95 0.40
C ARG A 326 18.70 11.47 1.82
N THR A 327 19.38 10.68 2.64
CA THR A 327 19.91 11.11 3.94
C THR A 327 21.37 11.50 3.83
N ARG A 328 21.76 12.50 4.63
CA ARG A 328 23.12 13.02 4.66
C ARG A 328 24.11 11.96 5.15
N PRO A 329 25.33 11.90 4.59
CA PRO A 329 26.37 11.03 5.12
C PRO A 329 26.72 11.40 6.54
N THR A 330 27.18 10.42 7.32
CA THR A 330 27.53 10.63 8.73
C THR A 330 29.03 10.46 8.94
N ALA A 331 29.69 11.52 9.41
CA ALA A 331 31.08 11.51 9.83
C ALA A 331 31.16 11.29 11.34
N HIS A 332 32.00 10.35 11.76
CA HIS A 332 32.36 10.14 13.17
C HIS A 332 33.74 10.75 13.41
N ILE A 333 33.81 11.69 14.34
CA ILE A 333 35.04 12.43 14.66
C ILE A 333 35.54 12.00 16.02
N ALA A 334 36.81 11.57 16.07
CA ALA A 334 37.59 11.42 17.28
C ALA A 334 38.76 12.41 17.28
N GLY A 335 39.30 12.71 18.46
CA GLY A 335 40.43 13.63 18.62
C GLY A 335 40.57 14.04 20.09
N GLU A 336 41.73 14.57 20.44
CA GLU A 336 42.02 15.03 21.80
C GLU A 336 41.56 16.47 22.02
N ASP A 337 41.82 17.36 21.05
CA ASP A 337 41.44 18.76 21.17
C ASP A 337 39.97 19.02 20.78
N ARG A 338 39.21 19.47 21.79
CA ARG A 338 37.80 19.87 21.63
C ARG A 338 37.61 21.13 20.78
N ALA A 339 38.60 22.01 20.69
CA ALA A 339 38.50 23.21 19.87
C ALA A 339 38.64 22.87 18.38
N GLU A 340 39.64 22.07 18.01
CA GLU A 340 39.80 21.52 16.66
C GLU A 340 38.62 20.65 16.23
N ILE A 341 38.10 19.76 17.08
CA ILE A 341 36.89 18.98 16.77
C ILE A 341 35.72 19.89 16.43
N ARG A 342 35.49 20.98 17.20
CA ARG A 342 34.40 21.93 16.92
C ARG A 342 34.58 22.61 15.56
N ARG A 343 35.82 22.94 15.16
CA ARG A 343 36.13 23.48 13.83
C ARG A 343 35.85 22.45 12.73
N ALA A 344 36.33 21.21 12.89
CA ALA A 344 36.08 20.12 11.95
C ALA A 344 34.58 19.82 11.78
N VAL A 345 33.79 19.83 12.86
CA VAL A 345 32.32 19.69 12.81
C VAL A 345 31.69 20.75 11.91
N LYS A 346 32.13 22.01 12.01
CA LYS A 346 31.59 23.11 11.20
C LYS A 346 31.88 22.89 9.71
N ILE A 347 33.10 22.49 9.37
CA ILE A 347 33.52 22.21 7.99
C ILE A 347 32.74 21.02 7.41
N LEU A 348 32.63 19.91 8.14
CA LEU A 348 31.90 18.74 7.64
C LEU A 348 30.41 19.02 7.44
N ARG A 349 29.80 19.86 8.28
CA ARG A 349 28.42 20.32 8.09
C ARG A 349 28.25 21.16 6.82
N THR A 350 29.23 21.99 6.45
CA THR A 350 29.17 22.75 5.18
C THR A 350 29.32 21.84 3.96
N TRP A 351 30.02 20.70 4.11
CA TRP A 351 30.04 19.64 3.08
C TRP A 351 28.77 18.78 3.04
N GLY A 352 27.79 19.03 3.92
CA GLY A 352 26.54 18.29 3.96
C GLY A 352 26.57 17.02 4.80
N TYR A 353 27.60 16.78 5.60
CA TYR A 353 27.65 15.65 6.53
C TYR A 353 26.87 15.94 7.81
N SER A 354 26.20 14.91 8.32
CA SER A 354 25.83 14.79 9.73
C SER A 354 27.08 14.39 10.53
N VAL A 355 27.30 14.98 11.70
CA VAL A 355 28.54 14.77 12.46
C VAL A 355 28.22 14.23 13.85
N ARG A 356 28.91 13.15 14.23
CA ARG A 356 28.84 12.56 15.58
C ARG A 356 30.22 12.61 16.23
N THR A 357 30.28 13.13 17.46
CA THR A 357 31.51 13.28 18.25
C THR A 357 31.51 12.38 19.50
N SER A 358 30.74 11.29 19.50
CA SER A 358 30.54 10.48 20.71
C SER A 358 31.76 9.64 21.08
N ALA A 359 32.04 9.52 22.38
CA ALA A 359 32.96 8.52 22.93
C ALA A 359 32.52 7.07 22.69
N LYS A 360 31.22 6.85 22.43
CA LYS A 360 30.71 5.55 21.95
C LYS A 360 31.34 5.22 20.60
N GLY A 361 31.75 3.97 20.43
CA GLY A 361 32.42 3.48 19.23
C GLY A 361 31.65 3.78 17.94
N ARG A 362 32.40 3.92 16.84
CA ARG A 362 31.88 4.21 15.50
C ARG A 362 30.87 3.15 15.06
N GLU A 363 29.68 3.57 14.62
CA GLU A 363 28.73 2.65 14.01
C GLU A 363 29.18 2.25 12.59
N ASN A 364 28.77 1.05 12.16
CA ASN A 364 29.03 0.61 10.79
C ASN A 364 28.38 1.58 9.79
N GLY A 365 29.14 2.04 8.79
CA GLY A 365 28.65 2.95 7.73
C GLY A 365 28.84 4.43 8.02
N GLN A 366 29.50 4.76 9.13
CA GLN A 366 29.99 6.11 9.40
C GLN A 366 31.43 6.26 8.87
N VAL A 367 31.71 7.40 8.22
CA VAL A 367 33.06 7.77 7.82
C VAL A 367 33.81 8.23 9.06
N GLY A 368 34.77 7.43 9.53
CA GLY A 368 35.52 7.76 10.74
C GLY A 368 36.75 8.60 10.42
N ILE A 369 36.95 9.67 11.17
CA ILE A 369 38.15 10.49 11.15
C ILE A 369 38.70 10.73 12.54
N VAL A 370 40.01 10.92 12.60
CA VAL A 370 40.73 11.34 13.80
C VAL A 370 41.39 12.68 13.49
N ILE A 371 41.04 13.69 14.28
CA ILE A 371 41.68 15.00 14.18
C ILE A 371 43.05 14.91 14.86
N VAL A 372 44.09 15.20 14.10
CA VAL A 372 45.49 15.12 14.54
C VAL A 372 46.25 16.40 14.13
N PRO A 373 47.42 16.67 14.74
CA PRO A 373 48.28 17.76 14.31
C PRO A 373 48.69 17.63 12.82
N PRO A 374 48.99 18.74 12.12
CA PRO A 374 49.36 18.74 10.69
C PRO A 374 50.45 17.74 10.31
N GLU A 375 51.44 17.57 11.18
CA GLU A 375 52.58 16.66 10.99
C GLU A 375 52.18 15.17 10.94
N GLN A 376 51.03 14.82 11.52
CA GLN A 376 50.52 13.44 11.59
C GLN A 376 49.39 13.18 10.59
N SER A 377 49.07 14.16 9.74
CA SER A 377 47.97 14.06 8.80
C SER A 377 48.27 13.06 7.68
N GLU A 378 47.35 12.12 7.46
CA GLU A 378 47.39 11.14 6.38
C GLU A 378 46.59 11.64 5.15
N ALA A 379 46.23 12.93 5.10
CA ALA A 379 45.41 13.52 4.03
C ALA A 379 45.99 13.30 2.63
N LYS A 380 47.32 13.42 2.49
CA LYS A 380 48.07 13.31 1.23
C LYS A 380 48.64 11.91 0.96
N GLU A 381 48.51 10.99 1.91
CA GLU A 381 49.04 9.62 1.75
C GLU A 381 48.27 8.85 0.67
N PHE A 382 48.93 7.97 -0.08
CA PHE A 382 48.28 7.22 -1.17
C PHE A 382 47.31 6.14 -0.64
N ASP A 383 47.71 5.40 0.41
CA ASP A 383 46.90 4.34 1.05
C ASP A 383 46.77 4.56 2.57
N PRO A 384 45.97 5.57 2.99
CA PRO A 384 45.88 5.94 4.39
C PRO A 384 45.09 4.91 5.22
N ARG A 385 45.34 4.87 6.52
CA ARG A 385 44.61 3.99 7.44
C ARG A 385 43.26 4.61 7.81
N TRP A 386 42.24 3.77 8.03
CA TRP A 386 40.91 4.22 8.43
C TRP A 386 40.58 3.79 9.86
N PRO A 387 40.12 4.69 10.77
CA PRO A 387 39.68 6.08 10.53
C PRO A 387 40.80 7.02 10.06
N LEU A 388 40.48 7.90 9.11
CA LEU A 388 41.46 8.74 8.44
C LEU A 388 41.98 9.80 9.41
N LYS A 389 43.29 9.87 9.58
CA LYS A 389 43.91 10.95 10.36
C LYS A 389 44.02 12.19 9.49
N VAL A 390 43.39 13.28 9.90
CA VAL A 390 43.39 14.54 9.16
C VAL A 390 43.64 15.71 10.10
N SER A 391 44.38 16.69 9.63
CA SER A 391 44.46 17.98 10.29
C SER A 391 43.25 18.84 9.96
N VAL A 392 42.98 19.85 10.80
CA VAL A 392 41.93 20.83 10.51
C VAL A 392 42.27 21.65 9.26
N ASP A 393 43.54 21.92 9.00
CA ASP A 393 43.99 22.69 7.84
C ASP A 393 43.70 21.95 6.53
N ASP A 394 43.91 20.63 6.48
CA ASP A 394 43.58 19.81 5.31
C ASP A 394 42.06 19.73 5.09
N LEU A 395 41.26 19.76 6.17
CA LEU A 395 39.81 19.87 6.08
C LEU A 395 39.40 21.24 5.52
N ILE A 396 40.07 22.33 5.90
CA ILE A 396 39.77 23.67 5.36
C ILE A 396 40.11 23.74 3.87
N ALA A 397 41.25 23.18 3.47
CA ALA A 397 41.70 23.14 2.08
C ALA A 397 40.79 22.31 1.17
N GLY A 398 39.96 21.42 1.73
CA GLY A 398 39.03 20.59 0.97
C GLY A 398 39.68 19.40 0.26
N GLU A 399 40.98 19.17 0.46
CA GLU A 399 41.76 18.11 -0.21
C GLU A 399 41.19 16.71 0.03
N VAL A 400 40.60 16.48 1.21
CA VAL A 400 40.09 15.16 1.62
C VAL A 400 38.63 14.93 1.28
N LYS A 401 37.89 15.93 0.78
CA LYS A 401 36.43 15.81 0.56
C LYS A 401 36.07 14.65 -0.37
N GLN A 402 36.72 14.55 -1.52
CA GLN A 402 36.46 13.46 -2.48
C GLN A 402 36.78 12.08 -1.89
N ARG A 403 37.81 11.99 -1.04
CA ARG A 403 38.16 10.74 -0.34
C ARG A 403 37.08 10.35 0.67
N PHE A 404 36.48 11.32 1.35
CA PHE A 404 35.35 11.08 2.25
C PHE A 404 34.12 10.61 1.50
N ASP A 405 33.77 11.27 0.39
CA ASP A 405 32.62 10.90 -0.44
C ASP A 405 32.79 9.48 -0.98
N ARG A 406 33.98 9.16 -1.53
CA ARG A 406 34.31 7.81 -2.01
C ARG A 406 34.30 6.77 -0.88
N ARG A 407 34.81 7.11 0.30
CA ARG A 407 34.82 6.18 1.44
C ARG A 407 33.42 5.87 1.91
N ASP A 408 32.59 6.90 2.00
CA ASP A 408 31.17 6.78 2.35
C ASP A 408 30.48 5.81 1.41
N GLU A 409 30.63 6.04 0.10
CA GLU A 409 30.05 5.19 -0.92
C GLU A 409 30.52 3.73 -0.81
N ILE A 410 31.82 3.49 -0.64
CA ILE A 410 32.38 2.14 -0.47
C ILE A 410 31.76 1.45 0.76
N GLN A 411 31.59 2.17 1.88
CA GLN A 411 30.99 1.61 3.08
C GLN A 411 29.52 1.25 2.86
N VAL A 412 28.76 2.17 2.26
CA VAL A 412 27.34 1.99 1.95
C VAL A 412 27.14 0.81 0.99
N ARG A 413 27.96 0.70 -0.06
CA ARG A 413 28.01 -0.44 -0.99
C ARG A 413 28.27 -1.74 -0.22
N ARG A 414 29.34 -1.80 0.58
CA ARG A 414 29.66 -3.01 1.40
C ARG A 414 28.51 -3.41 2.33
N GLN A 415 27.79 -2.45 2.91
CA GLN A 415 26.62 -2.72 3.74
C GLN A 415 25.46 -3.30 2.94
N LEU A 416 25.20 -2.76 1.75
CA LEU A 416 24.20 -3.28 0.83
C LEU A 416 24.48 -4.76 0.49
N PHE A 417 25.69 -5.06 0.02
CA PHE A 417 26.09 -6.43 -0.33
C PHE A 417 26.03 -7.39 0.86
N ARG A 418 26.49 -6.98 2.05
CA ARG A 418 26.37 -7.81 3.27
C ARG A 418 24.93 -8.06 3.67
N GLY A 419 24.06 -7.06 3.54
CA GLY A 419 22.63 -7.19 3.83
C GLY A 419 21.96 -8.15 2.86
N LEU A 420 22.20 -7.99 1.56
CA LEU A 420 21.73 -8.90 0.51
C LEU A 420 22.25 -10.32 0.71
N GLN A 421 23.53 -10.50 1.07
CA GLN A 421 24.10 -11.82 1.37
C GLN A 421 23.35 -12.53 2.51
N LYS A 422 23.04 -11.79 3.58
CA LYS A 422 22.30 -12.33 4.73
C LYS A 422 20.88 -12.74 4.34
N LEU A 423 20.20 -11.91 3.54
CA LEU A 423 18.87 -12.21 3.03
C LEU A 423 18.91 -13.42 2.11
N PHE A 424 19.84 -13.45 1.16
CA PHE A 424 19.99 -14.54 0.19
C PHE A 424 20.31 -15.87 0.87
N LYS A 425 21.19 -15.89 1.87
CA LYS A 425 21.51 -17.10 2.64
C LYS A 425 20.28 -17.67 3.37
N ARG A 426 19.35 -16.82 3.80
CA ARG A 426 18.08 -17.25 4.39
C ARG A 426 17.11 -17.71 3.32
N ALA A 427 16.99 -16.93 2.23
CA ALA A 427 16.12 -17.24 1.11
C ALA A 427 16.45 -18.58 0.45
N SER A 428 17.74 -18.90 0.30
CA SER A 428 18.22 -20.14 -0.32
C SER A 428 17.80 -21.43 0.39
N VAL A 429 17.26 -21.34 1.62
CA VAL A 429 16.69 -22.50 2.35
C VAL A 429 15.27 -22.81 1.86
N PHE A 430 14.56 -21.83 1.30
CA PHE A 430 13.16 -21.91 0.87
C PHE A 430 13.03 -22.22 -0.62
N LYS A 431 13.78 -23.22 -1.11
CA LYS A 431 13.68 -23.67 -2.49
C LYS A 431 12.43 -24.53 -2.65
N GLY A 432 11.62 -24.22 -3.66
CA GLY A 432 10.39 -24.96 -3.95
C GLY A 432 10.67 -26.26 -4.71
N PRO A 433 9.80 -27.27 -4.61
CA PRO A 433 9.98 -28.53 -5.34
C PRO A 433 9.90 -28.35 -6.88
N GLY A 434 9.14 -27.36 -7.36
CA GLY A 434 8.97 -27.05 -8.79
C GLY A 434 10.05 -26.16 -9.40
N GLY A 435 11.09 -25.77 -8.65
CA GLY A 435 12.01 -24.70 -9.07
C GLY A 435 11.37 -23.30 -8.99
N GLY A 436 11.91 -22.33 -9.72
CA GLY A 436 11.46 -20.93 -9.75
C GLY A 436 12.57 -19.95 -9.41
N GLY A 437 12.23 -18.80 -8.84
CA GLY A 437 13.22 -17.86 -8.32
C GLY A 437 12.76 -16.96 -7.18
N PHE A 438 13.63 -16.00 -6.85
CA PHE A 438 13.39 -14.94 -5.88
C PHE A 438 13.39 -13.60 -6.59
N TRP A 439 12.46 -12.72 -6.24
CA TRP A 439 12.51 -11.34 -6.68
C TRP A 439 13.00 -10.43 -5.55
N LEU A 440 13.76 -9.41 -5.92
CA LEU A 440 14.36 -8.44 -5.04
C LEU A 440 14.10 -7.02 -5.52
N ALA A 441 13.61 -6.17 -4.62
CA ALA A 441 13.46 -4.75 -4.91
C ALA A 441 13.70 -3.88 -3.67
N PRO A 442 14.92 -3.90 -3.08
CA PRO A 442 15.22 -3.22 -1.81
C PRO A 442 15.12 -1.70 -1.87
N HIS A 443 15.00 -1.13 -3.06
CA HIS A 443 14.87 0.29 -3.31
C HIS A 443 13.42 0.80 -3.30
N TRP A 444 12.42 -0.09 -3.28
CA TRP A 444 11.01 0.29 -3.13
C TRP A 444 10.57 0.19 -1.67
N TRP A 445 9.87 1.20 -1.19
CA TRP A 445 9.49 1.31 0.22
C TRP A 445 8.33 0.39 0.64
N PHE A 446 7.47 0.02 -0.31
CA PHE A 446 6.32 -0.85 -0.12
C PHE A 446 6.66 -2.33 -0.32
N VAL A 447 7.86 -2.62 -0.84
CA VAL A 447 8.37 -3.98 -0.95
C VAL A 447 9.13 -4.30 0.34
N GLU A 448 8.50 -5.09 1.22
CA GLU A 448 9.04 -5.29 2.56
C GLU A 448 10.25 -6.24 2.60
N GLY A 449 10.32 -7.25 1.74
CA GLY A 449 11.36 -8.28 1.77
C GLY A 449 11.58 -8.99 0.44
N VAL A 450 12.33 -10.10 0.49
CA VAL A 450 12.56 -10.99 -0.66
C VAL A 450 11.29 -11.78 -0.91
N GLY A 451 10.67 -11.67 -2.08
CA GLY A 451 9.56 -12.55 -2.42
C GLY A 451 10.02 -13.80 -3.14
N ARG A 452 9.35 -14.91 -2.85
CA ARG A 452 9.49 -16.15 -3.62
C ARG A 452 8.43 -16.16 -4.71
N GLU A 453 8.85 -16.53 -5.91
CA GLU A 453 7.90 -16.93 -6.95
C GLU A 453 7.46 -18.37 -6.68
N ASP A 454 6.20 -18.56 -6.27
CA ASP A 454 5.64 -19.90 -6.10
C ASP A 454 5.04 -20.38 -7.43
N SER A 455 5.60 -21.44 -7.99
CA SER A 455 5.08 -22.11 -9.19
C SER A 455 3.69 -22.72 -8.99
N ASP A 456 3.35 -23.01 -7.73
CA ASP A 456 2.19 -23.84 -7.35
C ASP A 456 1.06 -23.04 -6.69
N ALA A 457 1.17 -21.70 -6.65
CA ALA A 457 0.09 -20.84 -6.18
C ALA A 457 -1.03 -20.80 -7.23
N SER A 458 -1.79 -21.89 -7.34
CA SER A 458 -3.01 -21.97 -8.14
C SER A 458 -4.16 -21.11 -7.57
N GLY A 459 -3.92 -20.37 -6.49
CA GLY A 459 -4.84 -19.36 -5.97
C GLY A 459 -4.41 -17.98 -6.46
N GLU A 460 -5.22 -17.38 -7.34
CA GLU A 460 -5.05 -16.01 -7.85
C GLU A 460 -4.94 -14.92 -6.74
N ASP A 461 -5.20 -15.27 -5.47
CA ASP A 461 -5.29 -14.32 -4.35
C ASP A 461 -4.16 -14.43 -3.31
N ALA A 462 -3.19 -15.33 -3.46
CA ALA A 462 -2.13 -15.51 -2.46
C ALA A 462 -0.93 -14.60 -2.76
N ALA A 463 -0.77 -13.53 -1.97
CA ALA A 463 0.44 -12.72 -2.02
C ALA A 463 1.69 -13.62 -1.84
N PRO A 464 2.73 -13.47 -2.69
CA PRO A 464 3.90 -14.33 -2.65
C PRO A 464 4.54 -14.30 -1.26
N PRO A 465 4.94 -15.45 -0.70
CA PRO A 465 5.48 -15.51 0.64
C PRO A 465 6.79 -14.71 0.70
N LEU A 466 6.82 -13.75 1.62
CA LEU A 466 8.03 -12.98 1.91
C LEU A 466 9.00 -13.85 2.71
N VAL A 467 10.22 -13.99 2.19
CA VAL A 467 11.25 -14.84 2.76
C VAL A 467 12.28 -14.02 3.54
N GLY A 468 12.42 -14.35 4.82
CA GLY A 468 13.40 -13.72 5.71
C GLY A 468 12.93 -12.38 6.30
N PRO A 469 13.84 -11.64 6.95
CA PRO A 469 13.49 -10.38 7.59
C PRO A 469 13.25 -9.27 6.55
N PRO A 470 12.48 -8.22 6.90
CA PRO A 470 12.30 -7.08 6.01
C PRO A 470 13.61 -6.38 5.64
N TYR A 471 13.68 -5.78 4.45
CA TYR A 471 14.85 -5.05 3.97
C TYR A 471 15.31 -3.96 4.94
N ALA A 472 14.37 -3.25 5.57
CA ALA A 472 14.69 -2.22 6.56
C ALA A 472 15.46 -2.74 7.79
N ARG A 473 15.35 -4.05 8.09
CA ARG A 473 16.08 -4.71 9.18
C ARG A 473 17.43 -5.27 8.72
N ALA A 474 17.52 -5.74 7.47
CA ALA A 474 18.73 -6.37 6.94
C ALA A 474 19.71 -5.39 6.29
N ILE A 475 19.20 -4.30 5.71
CA ILE A 475 19.95 -3.31 4.92
C ILE A 475 19.74 -1.92 5.55
N PRO A 476 20.82 -1.24 5.98
CA PRO A 476 20.72 0.11 6.52
C PRO A 476 20.04 1.08 5.55
N GLU A 477 19.39 2.12 6.08
CA GLU A 477 18.63 3.11 5.30
C GLU A 477 19.47 3.72 4.16
N ARG A 478 20.70 4.13 4.45
CA ARG A 478 21.62 4.69 3.45
C ARG A 478 22.02 3.72 2.35
N ALA A 479 22.18 2.45 2.68
CA ALA A 479 22.46 1.39 1.72
C ALA A 479 21.27 1.16 0.78
N ARG A 480 20.03 1.26 1.29
CA ARG A 480 18.83 1.23 0.44
C ARG A 480 18.70 2.48 -0.44
N GLN A 481 19.04 3.67 0.08
CA GLN A 481 19.04 4.90 -0.71
C GLN A 481 20.08 4.88 -1.83
N HIS A 482 21.27 4.34 -1.58
CA HIS A 482 22.26 4.10 -2.61
C HIS A 482 21.77 3.06 -3.63
N ALA A 483 21.19 1.94 -3.18
CA ALA A 483 20.55 0.99 -4.08
C ALA A 483 19.48 1.65 -4.96
N HIS A 484 18.65 2.53 -4.40
CA HIS A 484 17.66 3.30 -5.15
C HIS A 484 18.33 4.20 -6.19
N ALA A 485 19.39 4.94 -5.83
CA ALA A 485 20.10 5.77 -6.78
C ALA A 485 20.69 4.96 -7.94
N VAL A 486 21.40 3.86 -7.65
CA VAL A 486 22.04 3.00 -8.64
C VAL A 486 21.00 2.31 -9.54
N LEU A 487 20.00 1.66 -8.95
CA LEU A 487 19.03 0.85 -9.69
C LEU A 487 18.12 1.73 -10.54
N ARG A 488 17.65 2.87 -10.02
CA ARG A 488 16.85 3.82 -10.81
C ARG A 488 17.64 4.43 -11.96
N ALA A 489 18.90 4.79 -11.73
CA ALA A 489 19.74 5.38 -12.76
C ALA A 489 20.10 4.38 -13.87
N THR A 490 20.35 3.13 -13.52
CA THR A 490 20.60 2.05 -14.48
C THR A 490 19.33 1.48 -15.11
N GLY A 491 18.15 1.97 -14.70
CA GLY A 491 16.86 1.52 -15.21
C GLY A 491 16.55 0.07 -14.85
N VAL A 492 16.92 -0.38 -13.64
CA VAL A 492 16.56 -1.69 -13.09
C VAL A 492 15.53 -1.45 -11.99
N ASP A 493 14.29 -1.88 -12.22
CA ASP A 493 13.19 -1.66 -11.27
C ASP A 493 12.98 -2.85 -10.33
N MET A 494 13.41 -4.04 -10.76
CA MET A 494 13.33 -5.27 -9.99
C MET A 494 14.44 -6.24 -10.43
N ILE A 495 14.89 -7.10 -9.53
CA ILE A 495 15.88 -8.14 -9.83
C ILE A 495 15.23 -9.50 -9.59
N PHE A 496 15.26 -10.38 -10.57
CA PHE A 496 14.82 -11.76 -10.45
C PHE A 496 16.04 -12.70 -10.41
N ILE A 497 16.01 -13.71 -9.56
CA ILE A 497 17.12 -14.65 -9.37
C ILE A 497 16.59 -16.07 -9.40
N GLU A 498 17.00 -16.86 -10.39
CA GLU A 498 16.64 -18.28 -10.51
C GLU A 498 17.24 -19.12 -9.37
N ASP A 499 16.50 -20.14 -8.97
CA ASP A 499 17.00 -21.19 -8.10
C ASP A 499 18.27 -21.84 -8.66
N GLY A 500 19.34 -21.84 -7.86
CA GLY A 500 20.64 -22.38 -8.25
C GLY A 500 21.69 -21.32 -8.56
N VAL A 501 21.29 -20.06 -8.75
CA VAL A 501 22.23 -18.94 -8.73
C VAL A 501 22.80 -18.76 -7.32
N THR A 502 24.12 -18.70 -7.20
CA THR A 502 24.77 -18.46 -5.91
C THR A 502 24.85 -16.96 -5.61
N PHE A 503 25.00 -16.59 -4.34
CA PHE A 503 25.23 -15.18 -3.97
C PHE A 503 26.48 -14.58 -4.66
N LYS A 504 27.49 -15.41 -4.98
CA LYS A 504 28.66 -14.94 -5.74
C LYS A 504 28.28 -14.53 -7.17
N GLY A 505 27.32 -15.21 -7.79
CA GLY A 505 26.76 -14.82 -9.09
C GLY A 505 26.07 -13.46 -9.00
N LEU A 506 25.14 -13.32 -8.05
CA LEU A 506 24.46 -12.04 -7.77
C LEU A 506 25.46 -10.91 -7.46
N ASP A 507 26.47 -11.16 -6.63
CA ASP A 507 27.49 -10.16 -6.25
C ASP A 507 28.24 -9.62 -7.47
N ARG A 508 28.62 -10.49 -8.42
CA ARG A 508 29.28 -10.07 -9.67
C ARG A 508 28.37 -9.23 -10.56
N VAL A 509 27.13 -9.66 -10.74
CA VAL A 509 26.14 -8.91 -11.55
C VAL A 509 25.90 -7.52 -10.95
N LEU A 510 25.69 -7.43 -9.64
CA LEU A 510 25.49 -6.15 -8.97
C LEU A 510 26.75 -5.26 -9.01
N ARG A 511 27.96 -5.82 -9.01
CA ARG A 511 29.19 -5.03 -9.22
C ARG A 511 29.21 -4.36 -10.58
N VAL A 512 28.87 -5.09 -11.64
CA VAL A 512 28.74 -4.54 -13.00
C VAL A 512 27.70 -3.41 -13.02
N VAL A 513 26.55 -3.58 -12.38
CA VAL A 513 25.53 -2.51 -12.26
C VAL A 513 26.09 -1.28 -11.53
N THR A 514 26.81 -1.47 -10.42
CA THR A 514 27.43 -0.33 -9.71
C THR A 514 28.52 0.34 -10.52
N GLU A 515 29.32 -0.42 -11.26
CA GLU A 515 30.39 0.11 -12.10
C GLU A 515 29.82 0.94 -13.26
N LEU A 516 28.77 0.46 -13.90
CA LEU A 516 28.05 1.22 -14.94
C LEU A 516 27.52 2.55 -14.39
N TYR A 517 26.99 2.55 -13.17
CA TYR A 517 26.55 3.76 -12.49
C TYR A 517 27.72 4.71 -12.20
N ASP A 518 28.84 4.18 -11.70
CA ASP A 518 30.04 4.96 -11.35
C ASP A 518 30.66 5.63 -12.60
N VAL A 519 30.75 4.89 -13.71
CA VAL A 519 31.39 5.35 -14.96
C VAL A 519 30.52 6.37 -15.68
N HIS A 520 29.21 6.15 -15.77
CA HIS A 520 28.31 7.00 -16.56
C HIS A 520 27.50 7.98 -15.72
N ALA A 521 27.77 8.08 -14.42
CA ALA A 521 27.01 8.91 -13.46
C ALA A 521 25.48 8.72 -13.58
N GLY A 522 25.05 7.51 -13.95
CA GLY A 522 23.63 7.19 -14.14
C GLY A 522 22.98 7.65 -15.45
N GLN A 523 23.74 8.12 -16.43
CA GLN A 523 23.21 8.52 -17.74
C GLN A 523 22.94 7.33 -18.67
N ARG A 524 23.61 6.19 -18.46
CA ARG A 524 23.48 4.98 -19.27
C ARG A 524 22.65 3.92 -18.53
N LYS A 525 21.67 3.36 -19.23
CA LYS A 525 20.87 2.23 -18.74
C LYS A 525 21.68 0.94 -18.78
N ALA A 526 21.42 0.02 -17.85
CA ALA A 526 21.96 -1.33 -17.93
C ALA A 526 21.33 -2.05 -19.12
N GLU A 527 22.12 -2.76 -19.91
CA GLU A 527 21.71 -3.56 -21.07
C GLU A 527 22.38 -4.93 -20.96
N GLU A 528 21.84 -5.94 -21.64
CA GLU A 528 22.30 -7.33 -21.51
C GLU A 528 23.79 -7.50 -21.86
N HIS A 529 24.27 -6.73 -22.85
CA HIS A 529 25.65 -6.79 -23.30
C HIS A 529 26.67 -6.40 -22.22
N HIS A 530 26.29 -5.58 -21.24
CA HIS A 530 27.18 -5.20 -20.12
C HIS A 530 27.50 -6.39 -19.20
N PHE A 531 26.69 -7.45 -19.21
CA PHE A 531 26.85 -8.62 -18.34
C PHE A 531 27.53 -9.80 -19.04
N ARG A 532 28.04 -9.61 -20.25
CA ARG A 532 28.81 -10.63 -20.96
C ARG A 532 30.09 -10.96 -20.17
N GLY A 533 30.42 -12.25 -20.10
CA GLY A 533 31.60 -12.73 -19.39
C GLY A 533 31.45 -12.85 -17.88
N VAL A 534 30.26 -12.62 -17.30
CA VAL A 534 30.02 -12.95 -15.88
C VAL A 534 29.89 -14.48 -15.74
N PRO A 535 30.84 -15.17 -15.09
CA PRO A 535 30.88 -16.62 -15.20
C PRO A 535 29.77 -17.27 -14.34
N LYS A 536 29.17 -18.33 -14.90
CA LYS A 536 28.15 -19.22 -14.28
C LYS A 536 26.74 -18.64 -14.15
N VAL A 537 26.49 -17.46 -14.72
CA VAL A 537 25.16 -16.84 -14.71
C VAL A 537 24.86 -16.27 -16.09
N LYS A 538 23.61 -16.40 -16.53
CA LYS A 538 23.07 -15.66 -17.68
C LYS A 538 22.25 -14.51 -17.13
N VAL A 539 22.51 -13.30 -17.63
CA VAL A 539 21.74 -12.12 -17.25
C VAL A 539 20.91 -11.68 -18.46
N MET A 540 19.61 -11.48 -18.23
CA MET A 540 18.68 -10.96 -19.23
C MET A 540 17.93 -9.77 -18.64
N ILE A 541 17.62 -8.76 -19.46
CA ILE A 541 16.84 -7.61 -19.04
C ILE A 541 15.54 -7.62 -19.80
N HIS A 542 14.45 -7.86 -19.07
CA HIS A 542 13.12 -7.85 -19.64
C HIS A 542 12.41 -6.53 -19.31
N GLU A 543 11.86 -5.88 -20.34
CA GLU A 543 10.94 -4.76 -20.18
C GLU A 543 9.49 -5.28 -20.27
N TYR A 544 8.89 -5.54 -19.11
CA TYR A 544 7.47 -5.84 -19.04
C TYR A 544 6.67 -4.59 -19.39
N GLU A 545 5.86 -4.68 -20.44
CA GLU A 545 4.86 -3.68 -20.81
C GLU A 545 3.56 -4.41 -21.20
N PRO A 546 2.37 -3.81 -20.99
CA PRO A 546 1.12 -4.44 -21.42
C PRO A 546 1.15 -4.71 -22.93
N GLY A 547 0.99 -5.98 -23.31
CA GLY A 547 1.04 -6.42 -24.72
C GLY A 547 2.41 -6.89 -25.20
N ASN A 548 3.45 -6.85 -24.36
CA ASN A 548 4.78 -7.41 -24.65
C ASN A 548 5.07 -8.59 -23.69
N PRO A 549 4.55 -9.80 -23.96
CA PRO A 549 4.80 -10.97 -23.11
C PRO A 549 6.28 -11.38 -23.15
N PHE A 550 6.77 -12.05 -22.10
CA PHE A 550 8.13 -12.58 -22.11
C PHE A 550 8.26 -13.67 -23.18
N GLN A 551 9.28 -13.55 -24.03
CA GLN A 551 9.55 -14.51 -25.10
C GLN A 551 10.93 -15.13 -24.87
N SER A 552 10.99 -16.28 -24.20
CA SER A 552 12.19 -17.10 -24.10
C SER A 552 11.83 -18.58 -24.05
N ASP A 553 12.39 -19.37 -24.97
CA ASP A 553 12.17 -20.82 -25.02
C ASP A 553 12.99 -21.56 -23.95
N ALA A 554 14.13 -20.98 -23.54
CA ALA A 554 15.09 -21.62 -22.64
C ALA A 554 14.87 -21.29 -21.16
N TYR A 555 14.30 -20.13 -20.85
CA TYR A 555 14.15 -19.63 -19.48
C TYR A 555 12.67 -19.45 -19.13
N PRO A 556 12.24 -19.85 -17.91
CA PRO A 556 10.85 -19.74 -17.52
C PRO A 556 10.41 -18.27 -17.41
N GLU A 557 9.20 -17.94 -17.88
CA GLU A 557 8.58 -16.64 -17.66
C GLU A 557 8.16 -16.49 -16.20
N PRO A 558 8.71 -15.51 -15.46
CA PRO A 558 8.21 -15.25 -14.15
C PRO A 558 6.87 -14.51 -14.20
N LYS A 559 5.95 -14.92 -13.33
CA LYS A 559 4.60 -14.33 -13.26
C LYS A 559 4.60 -13.11 -12.33
N PHE A 560 4.24 -11.95 -12.87
CA PHE A 560 4.07 -10.72 -12.12
C PHE A 560 2.67 -10.14 -12.32
N ASP A 561 1.65 -10.82 -11.77
CA ASP A 561 0.25 -10.45 -12.01
C ASP A 561 -0.10 -9.02 -11.56
N ASP A 562 0.63 -8.49 -10.57
CA ASP A 562 0.43 -7.15 -10.01
C ASP A 562 1.25 -6.04 -10.71
N LEU A 563 2.18 -6.37 -11.60
CA LEU A 563 3.08 -5.42 -12.25
C LEU A 563 2.77 -5.30 -13.73
N SER A 564 2.51 -4.09 -14.19
CA SER A 564 2.26 -3.83 -15.61
C SER A 564 3.46 -3.26 -16.34
N ARG A 565 4.27 -2.46 -15.65
CA ARG A 565 5.41 -1.80 -16.27
C ARG A 565 6.61 -1.80 -15.36
N VAL A 566 7.52 -2.72 -15.66
CA VAL A 566 8.70 -2.98 -14.84
C VAL A 566 9.86 -3.45 -15.72
N ARG A 567 11.05 -2.91 -15.46
CA ARG A 567 12.29 -3.42 -16.06
C ARG A 567 12.98 -4.37 -15.10
N VAL A 568 12.95 -5.66 -15.43
CA VAL A 568 13.42 -6.75 -14.57
C VAL A 568 14.79 -7.22 -15.03
N LEU A 569 15.76 -7.19 -14.11
CA LEU A 569 17.07 -7.81 -14.30
C LEU A 569 16.97 -9.28 -13.87
N HIS A 570 16.83 -10.18 -14.83
CA HIS A 570 16.82 -11.61 -14.57
C HIS A 570 18.24 -12.16 -14.49
N ILE A 571 18.51 -12.94 -13.46
CA ILE A 571 19.77 -13.63 -13.23
C ILE A 571 19.46 -15.12 -13.17
N PHE A 572 19.77 -15.80 -14.27
CA PHE A 572 19.59 -17.23 -14.42
C PHE A 572 20.90 -17.97 -14.20
N ARG A 573 20.80 -19.26 -13.86
CA ARG A 573 21.92 -20.17 -13.89
C ARG A 573 22.30 -20.42 -15.35
N ASP A 574 23.58 -20.26 -15.65
CA ASP A 574 24.09 -20.57 -16.97
C ASP A 574 23.97 -22.09 -17.25
N ARG A 575 23.38 -22.43 -18.40
CA ARG A 575 23.15 -23.81 -18.87
C ARG A 575 24.12 -24.23 -19.98
N GLY A 576 25.03 -23.35 -20.42
CA GLY A 576 26.17 -23.69 -21.29
C GLY A 576 25.85 -24.01 -22.76
N GLY A 577 24.72 -23.55 -23.30
CA GLY A 577 24.26 -23.90 -24.65
C GLY A 577 24.04 -22.75 -25.65
N GLU A 578 23.90 -21.50 -25.20
CA GLU A 578 23.47 -20.36 -26.05
C GLU A 578 24.24 -19.07 -25.72
N GLU A 579 25.57 -19.14 -25.78
CA GLU A 579 26.34 -17.93 -26.09
C GLU A 579 26.40 -17.83 -27.61
N GLU A 580 25.45 -17.12 -28.23
CA GLU A 580 25.77 -16.55 -29.54
C GLU A 580 27.08 -15.77 -29.35
N LEU A 581 28.12 -16.18 -30.07
CA LEU A 581 29.38 -15.46 -30.20
C LEU A 581 29.11 -14.15 -30.95
N ILE A 582 28.35 -13.25 -30.33
CA ILE A 582 28.23 -11.88 -30.77
C ILE A 582 29.52 -11.23 -30.31
N GLU A 583 30.33 -10.80 -31.28
CA GLU A 583 31.54 -10.04 -31.04
C GLU A 583 31.23 -8.97 -29.97
N PRO A 584 31.98 -8.91 -28.85
CA PRO A 584 31.74 -7.89 -27.85
C PRO A 584 31.83 -6.54 -28.57
N PRO A 585 30.84 -5.63 -28.42
CA PRO A 585 31.01 -4.30 -28.97
C PRO A 585 32.31 -3.75 -28.36
N TYR A 586 33.32 -3.55 -29.20
CA TYR A 586 34.50 -2.78 -28.84
C TYR A 586 34.01 -1.34 -28.64
N ASP A 587 33.46 -1.06 -27.47
CA ASP A 587 33.10 0.28 -27.05
C ASP A 587 34.42 1.01 -26.75
N PHE A 588 35.02 1.59 -27.79
CA PHE A 588 36.22 2.43 -27.71
C PHE A 588 35.94 3.77 -26.98
N SER A 589 34.79 3.95 -26.32
CA SER A 589 34.49 5.11 -25.46
C SER A 589 35.27 5.14 -24.14
N TRP A 590 36.45 4.52 -24.08
CA TRP A 590 37.49 4.76 -23.07
C TRP A 590 37.99 6.22 -23.05
N THR A 591 37.52 7.08 -23.96
CA THR A 591 37.48 8.51 -23.68
C THR A 591 36.58 8.74 -22.48
N PRO A 592 37.09 9.13 -21.30
CA PRO A 592 36.23 9.59 -20.22
C PRO A 592 35.27 10.60 -20.83
N ALA A 593 33.96 10.39 -20.68
CA ALA A 593 32.99 11.41 -21.06
C ALA A 593 33.51 12.72 -20.45
N PRO A 594 33.78 13.77 -21.26
CA PRO A 594 34.35 14.99 -20.73
C PRO A 594 33.45 15.40 -19.57
N ALA A 595 34.05 15.52 -18.37
CA ALA A 595 33.36 16.06 -17.23
C ALA A 595 32.84 17.43 -17.69
N LEU A 596 31.54 17.53 -17.93
CA LEU A 596 30.92 18.83 -18.20
C LEU A 596 31.17 19.64 -16.94
N MET A 597 32.15 20.56 -17.01
CA MET A 597 32.32 21.59 -16.00
C MET A 597 31.00 22.36 -15.95
N GLY A 598 30.21 22.08 -14.93
CA GLY A 598 29.03 22.85 -14.55
C GLY A 598 29.38 23.77 -13.39
#